data_AF-C7SHM4-F1
#
_entry.id   AF-C7SHM4-F1
#
_cell.length_a   1.000
_cell.length_b   1.000
_cell.length_c   1.000
_cell.angle_alpha   90.00
_cell.angle_beta   90.00
_cell.angle_gamma   90.00
#
_symmetry.space_group_name_H-M   'P 1'
#
loop_
_entity.id
_entity.type
_entity.pdbx_description
1 polymer ?
#
loop_
_entity_poly.entity_id
_entity_poly.type
_entity_poly.pdbx_seq_one_letter_code
_entity_poly.pdbx_strand_id
1 'polypeptide(L)'
;GPRLGLEERWLMTVGYVDDQQLLRFHSDYRSQTTEPRAPWIELEMPDWELMTRHPKDAQNCRMSLQNLHFNYNQSDDSGVHILQRIYGCEVFSNGSFSTFYLRYGYDGQDKLSLDPETLSWIALDNVALNV
;
A
#
# COMPACT_ATOMS: atom_id res chain seq x y z
N GLY A 1 -19.89 16.46 18.17
CA GLY A 1 -18.64 16.41 17.37
C GLY A 1 -18.97 15.85 16.01
N PRO A 2 -18.18 16.14 14.96
CA PRO A 2 -18.45 15.54 13.67
C PRO A 2 -18.32 14.02 13.81
N ARG A 3 -19.32 13.31 13.32
CA ARG A 3 -19.30 11.85 13.20
C ARG A 3 -18.24 11.54 12.13
N LEU A 4 -17.14 10.90 12.52
CA LEU A 4 -16.24 10.25 11.58
C LEU A 4 -17.02 9.06 10.99
N GLY A 5 -17.77 9.32 9.94
CA GLY A 5 -18.34 8.26 9.12
C GLY A 5 -17.21 7.53 8.41
N LEU A 6 -17.48 6.30 8.00
CA LEU A 6 -16.71 5.44 7.10
C LEU A 6 -16.32 6.09 5.74
N GLU A 7 -16.45 7.41 5.59
CA GLU A 7 -16.32 8.18 4.35
C GLU A 7 -14.95 8.83 4.15
N GLU A 8 -14.20 9.14 5.21
CA GLU A 8 -12.86 9.71 5.07
C GLU A 8 -11.80 8.61 4.95
N ARG A 9 -11.37 8.37 3.71
CA ARG A 9 -10.28 7.45 3.40
C ARG A 9 -9.10 8.22 2.85
N TRP A 10 -8.01 8.20 3.60
CA TRP A 10 -6.73 8.70 3.15
C TRP A 10 -5.91 7.57 2.57
N LEU A 11 -5.25 7.84 1.45
CA LEU A 11 -4.22 6.98 0.89
C LEU A 11 -2.90 7.72 0.93
N MET A 12 -1.89 7.06 1.47
CA MET A 12 -0.49 7.43 1.30
C MET A 12 0.21 6.34 0.50
N THR A 13 1.01 6.75 -0.49
CA THR A 13 1.93 5.85 -1.19
C THR A 13 3.31 6.47 -1.15
N VAL A 14 4.30 5.66 -0.80
CA VAL A 14 5.71 6.04 -0.76
C VAL A 14 6.51 4.98 -1.49
N GLY A 15 7.50 5.41 -2.26
CA GLY A 15 8.41 4.52 -2.98
C GLY A 15 9.84 4.76 -2.54
N TYR A 16 10.61 3.69 -2.44
CA TYR A 16 12.02 3.71 -2.07
C TYR A 16 12.84 2.94 -3.10
N VAL A 17 14.05 3.44 -3.37
CA VAL A 17 15.14 2.69 -3.98
C VAL A 17 16.28 2.74 -2.97
N ASP A 18 16.76 1.56 -2.58
CA ASP A 18 17.59 1.39 -1.40
C ASP A 18 16.92 2.09 -0.19
N ASP A 19 17.66 2.93 0.54
CA ASP A 19 17.15 3.70 1.67
C ASP A 19 16.69 5.12 1.30
N GLN A 20 16.62 5.45 0.00
CA GLN A 20 16.22 6.78 -0.47
C GLN A 20 14.77 6.80 -0.95
N GLN A 21 13.96 7.68 -0.36
CA GLN A 21 12.61 7.92 -0.84
C GLN A 21 12.65 8.57 -2.23
N LEU A 22 11.99 7.95 -3.21
CA LEU A 22 11.97 8.42 -4.60
C LEU A 22 10.69 9.20 -4.93
N LEU A 23 9.55 8.80 -4.36
CA LEU A 23 8.26 9.44 -4.59
C LEU A 23 7.34 9.40 -3.39
N ARG A 24 6.35 10.28 -3.41
CA ARG A 24 5.24 10.30 -2.46
C ARG A 24 3.94 10.72 -3.13
N PHE A 25 2.86 10.06 -2.77
CA PHE A 25 1.50 10.49 -3.04
C PHE A 25 0.74 10.57 -1.72
N HIS A 26 -0.10 11.59 -1.57
CA HIS A 26 -1.05 11.68 -0.47
C HIS A 26 -2.38 12.24 -0.97
N SER A 27 -3.48 11.58 -0.61
CA SER A 27 -4.79 11.93 -1.17
C SER A 27 -5.43 13.18 -0.59
N ASP A 28 -4.97 13.65 0.58
CA ASP A 28 -5.43 14.92 1.17
C ASP A 28 -4.81 16.16 0.50
N TYR A 29 -3.75 15.98 -0.29
CA TYR A 29 -3.09 17.09 -0.97
C TYR A 29 -3.99 17.62 -2.07
N ARG A 30 -4.08 18.94 -2.19
CA ARG A 30 -4.94 19.60 -3.18
C ARG A 30 -4.60 19.21 -4.62
N SER A 31 -3.32 18.98 -4.92
CA SER A 31 -2.88 18.55 -6.26
C SER A 31 -3.29 17.12 -6.57
N GLN A 32 -3.32 16.24 -5.55
CA GLN A 32 -3.43 14.79 -5.70
C GLN A 32 -2.55 14.28 -6.83
N THR A 33 -1.28 14.68 -6.83
CA THR A 33 -0.24 14.24 -7.77
C THR A 33 0.87 13.54 -7.01
N THR A 34 1.53 12.59 -7.66
CA THR A 34 2.76 12.00 -7.13
C THR A 34 3.90 13.02 -7.23
N GLU A 35 4.61 13.23 -6.13
CA GLU A 35 5.71 14.19 -6.00
C GLU A 35 7.05 13.45 -5.98
N PRO A 36 8.07 13.93 -6.73
CA PRO A 36 9.43 13.42 -6.62
C PRO A 36 10.01 13.73 -5.23
N ARG A 37 10.85 12.84 -4.72
CA ARG A 37 11.55 12.98 -3.43
C ARG A 37 13.07 12.88 -3.54
N ALA A 38 13.58 12.72 -4.77
CA ALA A 38 14.99 12.74 -5.10
C ALA A 38 15.24 13.45 -6.44
N PRO A 39 16.33 14.24 -6.61
CA PRO A 39 16.57 15.00 -7.85
C PRO A 39 16.71 14.12 -9.11
N TRP A 40 17.28 12.94 -8.97
CA TRP A 40 17.52 12.04 -10.09
C TRP A 40 16.23 11.43 -10.65
N ILE A 41 15.18 11.25 -9.82
CA ILE A 41 13.92 10.64 -10.29
C ILE A 41 13.16 11.58 -11.24
N GLU A 42 13.39 12.90 -11.15
CA GLU A 42 12.78 13.87 -12.07
C GLU A 42 13.25 13.68 -13.52
N LEU A 43 14.47 13.18 -13.71
CA LEU A 43 15.05 12.90 -15.02
C LEU A 43 14.70 11.50 -15.52
N GLU A 44 14.64 10.52 -14.60
CA GLU A 44 14.44 9.11 -14.92
C GLU A 44 12.96 8.71 -15.06
N MET A 45 12.03 9.51 -14.54
CA MET A 45 10.59 9.19 -14.59
C MET A 45 9.93 9.76 -15.85
N PRO A 46 9.60 8.94 -16.86
CA PRO A 46 9.05 9.42 -18.12
C PRO A 46 7.57 9.80 -18.03
N ASP A 47 6.82 9.27 -17.04
CA ASP A 47 5.36 9.42 -16.97
C ASP A 47 4.86 9.60 -15.53
N TRP A 48 4.83 10.86 -15.08
CA TRP A 48 4.29 11.25 -13.78
C TRP A 48 2.76 11.11 -13.68
N GLU A 49 2.04 11.15 -14.80
CA GLU A 49 0.59 10.96 -14.81
C GLU A 49 0.24 9.51 -14.50
N LEU A 50 0.96 8.56 -15.10
CA LEU A 50 0.82 7.14 -14.80
C LEU A 50 1.16 6.84 -13.33
N MET A 51 2.22 7.46 -12.80
CA MET A 51 2.58 7.32 -11.38
C MET A 51 1.55 7.93 -10.44
N THR A 52 0.75 8.88 -10.91
CA THR A 52 -0.37 9.47 -10.15
C THR A 52 -1.65 8.63 -10.30
N ARG A 53 -1.86 7.97 -11.44
CA ARG A 53 -3.05 7.15 -11.71
C ARG A 53 -3.14 5.95 -10.79
N HIS A 54 -2.04 5.21 -10.62
CA HIS A 54 -2.00 4.02 -9.77
C HIS A 54 -2.51 4.24 -8.34
N PRO A 55 -2.01 5.21 -7.56
CA PRO A 55 -2.54 5.46 -6.23
C PRO A 55 -3.98 5.98 -6.26
N LYS A 56 -4.39 6.77 -7.26
CA LYS A 56 -5.80 7.19 -7.40
C LYS A 56 -6.74 6.00 -7.61
N ASP A 57 -6.37 5.05 -8.45
CA ASP A 57 -7.15 3.83 -8.68
C ASP A 57 -7.23 2.99 -7.40
N ALA A 58 -6.11 2.87 -6.67
CA ALA A 58 -6.08 2.20 -5.37
C ALA A 58 -6.96 2.90 -4.32
N GLN A 59 -6.96 4.24 -4.26
CA GLN A 59 -7.80 5.01 -3.34
C GLN A 59 -9.30 4.80 -3.64
N ASN A 60 -9.64 4.70 -4.93
CA ASN A 60 -11.02 4.48 -5.37
C ASN A 60 -11.48 3.02 -5.18
N CYS A 61 -10.56 2.08 -4.93
CA CYS A 61 -10.89 0.68 -4.68
C CYS A 61 -11.51 0.52 -3.29
N ARG A 62 -12.85 0.57 -3.22
CA ARG A 62 -13.59 0.54 -1.94
C ARG A 62 -13.58 -0.81 -1.24
N MET A 63 -13.36 -1.88 -2.00
CA MET A 63 -13.62 -3.25 -1.57
C MET A 63 -12.67 -3.70 -0.45
N SER A 64 -11.41 -3.28 -0.43
CA SER A 64 -10.43 -3.83 0.50
C SER A 64 -10.71 -3.49 1.97
N LEU A 65 -10.94 -2.22 2.32
CA LEU A 65 -11.18 -1.84 3.72
C LEU A 65 -12.57 -2.24 4.23
N GLN A 66 -13.61 -2.14 3.39
CA GLN A 66 -14.97 -2.54 3.78
C GLN A 66 -15.06 -4.05 4.01
N ASN A 67 -14.41 -4.86 3.18
CA ASN A 67 -14.36 -6.30 3.37
C ASN A 67 -13.58 -6.66 4.64
N LEU A 68 -12.46 -5.99 4.93
CA LEU A 68 -11.71 -6.22 6.16
C LEU A 68 -12.54 -5.88 7.40
N HIS A 69 -13.26 -4.76 7.40
CA HIS A 69 -14.15 -4.39 8.50
C HIS A 69 -15.17 -5.50 8.81
N PHE A 70 -15.80 -6.05 7.76
CA PHE A 70 -16.74 -7.16 7.88
C PHE A 70 -16.06 -8.46 8.35
N ASN A 71 -14.96 -8.85 7.70
CA ASN A 71 -14.28 -10.12 7.96
C ASN A 71 -13.69 -10.20 9.37
N TYR A 72 -13.25 -9.07 9.92
CA TYR A 72 -12.75 -8.97 11.29
C TYR A 72 -13.83 -8.67 12.33
N ASN A 73 -15.12 -8.68 11.94
CA ASN A 73 -16.28 -8.41 12.81
C ASN A 73 -16.12 -7.13 13.65
N GLN A 74 -15.60 -6.07 13.03
CA GLN A 74 -15.39 -4.80 13.70
C GLN A 74 -16.70 -4.03 13.83
N SER A 75 -16.79 -3.21 14.87
CA SER A 75 -17.95 -2.34 15.10
C SER A 75 -17.79 -1.00 14.39
N ASP A 76 -18.88 -0.37 13.97
CA ASP A 76 -18.86 0.95 13.31
C ASP A 76 -18.20 2.06 14.16
N ASP A 77 -18.08 1.85 15.48
CA ASP A 77 -17.46 2.78 16.43
C ASP A 77 -16.00 2.44 16.81
N SER A 78 -15.40 1.43 16.18
CA SER A 78 -14.04 0.96 16.49
C SER A 78 -12.90 1.89 16.05
N GLY A 79 -13.24 3.00 15.40
CA GLY A 79 -12.31 4.11 15.14
C GLY A 79 -11.64 4.03 13.77
N VAL A 80 -10.35 4.37 13.72
CA VAL A 80 -9.57 4.43 12.47
C VAL A 80 -8.87 3.09 12.25
N HIS A 81 -9.07 2.50 11.08
CA HIS A 81 -8.38 1.29 10.65
C HIS A 81 -7.38 1.56 9.54
N ILE A 82 -6.28 0.82 9.54
CA ILE A 82 -5.18 0.99 8.59
C ILE A 82 -4.91 -0.33 7.88
N LEU A 83 -5.16 -0.35 6.56
CA LEU A 83 -4.63 -1.37 5.67
C LEU A 83 -3.31 -0.89 5.08
N GLN A 84 -2.25 -1.64 5.30
CA GLN A 84 -0.94 -1.38 4.74
C GLN A 84 -0.58 -2.46 3.73
N ARG A 85 -0.08 -2.05 2.55
CA ARG A 85 0.51 -2.95 1.56
C ARG A 85 1.96 -2.56 1.34
N ILE A 86 2.87 -3.50 1.54
CA ILE A 86 4.30 -3.34 1.29
C ILE A 86 4.66 -4.28 0.14
N TYR A 87 5.22 -3.75 -0.93
CA TYR A 87 5.65 -4.55 -2.06
C TYR A 87 6.88 -3.96 -2.73
N GLY A 88 7.69 -4.81 -3.34
CA GLY A 88 8.91 -4.42 -4.00
C GLY A 88 9.81 -5.63 -4.27
N CYS A 89 11.02 -5.35 -4.73
CA CYS A 89 12.02 -6.36 -5.02
C CYS A 89 13.42 -5.89 -4.62
N GLU A 90 14.30 -6.85 -4.50
CA GLU A 90 15.73 -6.64 -4.32
C GLU A 90 16.45 -7.22 -5.53
N VAL A 91 17.52 -6.55 -5.95
CA VAL A 91 18.38 -6.97 -7.04
C VAL A 91 19.83 -7.01 -6.55
N PHE A 92 20.60 -7.95 -7.08
CA PHE A 92 22.04 -8.00 -6.85
C PHE A 92 22.74 -6.88 -7.61
N SER A 93 23.99 -6.59 -7.22
CA SER A 93 24.81 -5.54 -7.86
C SER A 93 25.09 -5.77 -9.35
N ASN A 94 25.00 -7.02 -9.81
CA ASN A 94 25.09 -7.39 -11.23
C ASN A 94 23.76 -7.20 -12.00
N GLY A 95 22.72 -6.65 -11.36
CA GLY A 95 21.39 -6.42 -11.94
C GLY A 95 20.50 -7.66 -11.99
N SER A 96 20.97 -8.83 -11.56
CA SER A 96 20.12 -10.02 -11.47
C SER A 96 19.13 -9.92 -10.30
N PHE A 97 17.94 -10.48 -10.49
CA PHE A 97 16.91 -10.55 -9.47
C PHE A 97 17.38 -11.35 -8.24
N SER A 98 17.13 -10.83 -7.04
CA SER A 98 17.39 -11.52 -5.77
C SER A 98 16.10 -12.10 -5.18
N THR A 99 15.18 -11.23 -4.77
CA THR A 99 13.91 -11.64 -4.15
C THR A 99 12.85 -10.55 -4.34
N PHE A 100 11.60 -10.89 -4.01
CA PHE A 100 10.51 -9.93 -3.94
C PHE A 100 9.80 -10.04 -2.60
N TYR A 101 9.05 -9.00 -2.26
CA TYR A 101 8.15 -9.01 -1.13
C TYR A 101 6.78 -8.47 -1.55
N LEU A 102 5.74 -9.09 -1.02
CA LEU A 102 4.38 -8.59 -1.07
C LEU A 102 3.71 -8.97 0.26
N ARG A 103 3.42 -7.98 1.08
CA ARG A 103 2.87 -8.14 2.43
C ARG A 103 1.69 -7.20 2.64
N TYR A 104 0.69 -7.69 3.35
CA TYR A 104 -0.46 -6.95 3.80
C TYR A 104 -0.51 -6.97 5.32
N GLY A 105 -0.59 -5.78 5.91
CA GLY A 105 -0.82 -5.58 7.32
C GLY A 105 -2.16 -4.89 7.55
N TYR A 106 -2.80 -5.19 8.67
CA TYR A 106 -4.05 -4.58 9.09
C TYR A 106 -3.97 -4.21 10.57
N ASP A 107 -4.23 -2.94 10.88
CA ASP A 107 -4.12 -2.35 12.22
C ASP A 107 -2.77 -2.64 12.90
N GLY A 108 -1.69 -2.52 12.12
CA GLY A 108 -0.31 -2.70 12.58
C GLY A 108 0.14 -4.15 12.74
N GLN A 109 -0.68 -5.13 12.37
CA GLN A 109 -0.33 -6.54 12.43
C GLN A 109 -0.22 -7.13 11.03
N ASP A 110 0.81 -7.94 10.78
CA ASP A 110 0.96 -8.69 9.54
C ASP A 110 -0.17 -9.72 9.39
N LYS A 111 -0.81 -9.75 8.22
CA LYS A 111 -1.98 -10.61 7.94
C LYS A 111 -1.73 -11.62 6.84
N LEU A 112 -1.10 -11.17 5.76
CA LEU A 112 -0.92 -11.98 4.55
C LEU A 112 0.40 -11.62 3.89
N SER A 113 1.17 -12.61 3.47
CA SER A 113 2.39 -12.39 2.69
C SER A 113 2.51 -13.41 1.56
N LEU A 114 3.15 -13.02 0.46
CA LEU A 114 3.49 -13.94 -0.63
C LEU A 114 4.89 -14.51 -0.38
N ASP A 115 5.00 -15.84 -0.36
CA ASP A 115 6.28 -16.54 -0.28
C ASP A 115 7.03 -16.39 -1.62
N PRO A 116 8.22 -15.78 -1.65
CA PRO A 116 8.98 -15.60 -2.87
C PRO A 116 9.51 -16.89 -3.47
N GLU A 117 9.67 -17.96 -2.69
CA GLU A 117 10.21 -19.23 -3.16
C GLU A 117 9.12 -20.10 -3.80
N THR A 118 7.96 -20.19 -3.13
CA THR A 118 6.87 -21.09 -3.56
C THR A 118 5.77 -20.40 -4.34
N LEU A 119 5.75 -19.06 -4.37
CA LEU A 119 4.68 -18.24 -4.93
C LEU A 119 3.30 -18.54 -4.30
N SER A 120 3.30 -19.05 -3.07
CA SER A 120 2.09 -19.34 -2.32
C SER A 120 1.80 -18.26 -1.28
N TRP A 121 0.52 -18.06 -0.98
CA TRP A 121 0.10 -17.12 0.05
C TRP A 121 0.27 -17.74 1.44
N ILE A 122 0.91 -16.99 2.33
CA ILE A 122 1.04 -17.30 3.75
C ILE A 122 0.06 -16.41 4.51
N ALA A 123 -1.00 -17.00 5.04
CA ALA A 123 -1.92 -16.34 5.96
C ALA A 123 -1.36 -16.42 7.39
N LEU A 124 -1.40 -15.29 8.10
CA LEU A 124 -0.86 -15.16 9.46
C LEU A 124 -1.94 -15.13 10.54
N ASP A 125 -3.21 -15.13 10.14
CA ASP A 125 -4.33 -15.40 11.03
C ASP A 125 -5.46 -16.18 10.33
N ASN A 126 -6.43 -16.61 11.13
CA ASN A 126 -7.57 -17.39 10.65
C ASN A 126 -8.50 -16.58 9.73
N VAL A 127 -8.53 -15.25 9.87
CA VAL A 127 -9.37 -14.44 9.00
C VAL A 127 -8.77 -14.44 7.60
N ALA A 128 -7.48 -14.10 7.48
CA ALA A 128 -6.71 -14.09 6.24
C ALA A 128 -6.65 -15.45 5.54
N LEU A 129 -6.73 -16.56 6.28
CA LEU A 129 -6.76 -17.92 5.71
C LEU A 129 -8.08 -18.25 5.00
N ASN A 130 -9.18 -17.61 5.40
CA ASN A 130 -10.52 -17.98 5.00
C ASN A 130 -11.21 -16.93 4.10
N VAL A 131 -10.43 -16.03 3.48
CA VAL A 131 -10.93 -14.97 2.57
C VAL A 131 -10.85 -15.40 1.10
#